data_AF-A0A9D5MBP4-F1
#
_entry.id   AF-A0A9D5MBP4-F1
#
_cell.length_a   1.000
_cell.length_b   1.000
_cell.length_c   1.000
_cell.angle_alpha   90.00
_cell.angle_beta   90.00
_cell.angle_gamma   90.00
#
_symmetry.space_group_name_H-M   'P 1'
#
loop_
_entity.id
_entity.type
_entity.pdbx_description
1 polymer ?
#
loop_
_entity_poly.entity_id
_entity_poly.type
_entity_poly.pdbx_seq_one_letter_code
_entity_poly.pdbx_strand_id
1 'polypeptide(L)'
;MTLYRNDARSRFVHLRKDQSGRKGDEQPVPKVKKLAVLAFLLAFLLPVSFALAKSGKVTASSLNIRQKASSESDVIGHLREGDTVTIKDSSGSWYKVSAGGTTGYVAKKYISVGSSSGSSSKSSKSSSSSSSSSSGGTCAPGDKGSAVKSVQKRLKSLGYYTGSVDGDYGNGTKTAVKDFQRKNGLDVTGRVNSATLKKLNSSGAKKSGSSGSSSSSSSGSGGTERLNWFNGGSNIIPKGATFKVKDIKTGKIFTCKRWSGYNHLDAEPLTSSDTKKMLSIYGHWSWKRRAILVKYNGHVYAASMNGMPHGTSTIGNNNFDGHFCIHFYKSKTHGSGKVDSAHQNCVATAMNYSW
;
A
#
# COMPACT_ATOMS: atom_id res chain seq x y z
N MET A 1 66.60 25.19 39.88
CA MET A 1 65.13 25.25 40.08
C MET A 1 64.47 24.58 38.86
N THR A 2 63.76 23.42 38.91
CA THR A 2 62.54 22.99 39.65
C THR A 2 61.25 23.58 39.04
N LEU A 3 60.20 22.85 38.58
CA LEU A 3 59.80 21.41 38.55
C LEU A 3 59.07 21.10 37.17
N TYR A 4 58.33 20.00 36.85
CA TYR A 4 57.93 18.73 37.49
C TYR A 4 57.42 17.65 36.47
N ARG A 5 57.22 16.41 36.95
CA ARG A 5 56.22 15.32 36.62
C ARG A 5 55.54 15.26 35.23
N ASN A 6 55.65 14.16 34.46
CA ASN A 6 55.02 12.79 34.58
C ASN A 6 53.53 12.71 34.18
N ASP A 7 52.94 11.57 33.77
CA ASP A 7 53.31 10.42 32.92
C ASP A 7 52.07 9.48 32.85
N ALA A 8 51.82 8.80 31.72
CA ALA A 8 50.94 7.60 31.63
C ALA A 8 50.91 6.97 30.22
N ARG A 9 51.59 5.84 29.99
CA ARG A 9 51.22 4.86 28.93
C ARG A 9 51.38 3.41 29.40
N SER A 10 50.28 2.64 29.39
CA SER A 10 50.26 1.22 29.75
C SER A 10 50.73 0.32 28.59
N ARG A 11 51.09 -0.93 28.92
CA ARG A 11 51.93 -1.81 28.07
C ARG A 11 51.14 -2.84 27.26
N PHE A 12 51.75 -3.26 26.14
CA PHE A 12 51.44 -4.49 25.41
C PHE A 12 51.67 -5.75 26.28
N VAL A 13 50.86 -6.78 26.04
CA VAL A 13 51.13 -8.18 26.42
C VAL A 13 50.73 -9.07 25.24
N HIS A 14 51.48 -10.15 24.99
CA HIS A 14 51.25 -11.04 23.85
C HIS A 14 51.56 -12.50 24.18
N LEU A 15 50.63 -13.39 23.81
CA LEU A 15 50.73 -14.86 23.65
C LEU A 15 51.52 -15.71 24.67
N ARG A 16 50.84 -16.73 25.22
CA ARG A 16 51.30 -18.13 25.10
C ARG A 16 50.12 -19.11 25.11
N LYS A 17 50.37 -20.33 24.61
CA LYS A 17 49.40 -21.44 24.56
C LYS A 17 49.16 -22.04 25.95
N ASP A 18 48.04 -22.73 26.09
CA ASP A 18 48.00 -24.01 26.80
C ASP A 18 47.15 -25.02 25.99
N GLN A 19 47.43 -26.31 26.15
CA GLN A 19 46.66 -27.42 25.59
C GLN A 19 46.83 -28.66 26.48
N SER A 20 45.79 -28.99 27.24
CA SER A 20 45.71 -30.23 28.03
C SER A 20 44.34 -30.91 27.83
N GLY A 21 44.32 -32.25 27.89
CA GLY A 21 43.14 -33.07 27.55
C GLY A 21 42.51 -33.78 28.76
N ARG A 22 41.75 -34.88 28.48
CA ARG A 22 40.76 -35.56 29.36
C ARG A 22 39.44 -34.76 29.46
N LYS A 23 38.24 -35.36 29.49
CA LYS A 23 37.72 -36.75 29.31
C LYS A 23 36.56 -36.66 28.28
N GLY A 24 36.00 -37.72 27.71
CA GLY A 24 36.06 -39.13 28.11
C GLY A 24 34.77 -39.61 28.80
N ASP A 25 33.60 -39.29 28.22
CA ASP A 25 32.27 -39.71 28.68
C ASP A 25 31.39 -40.08 27.46
N GLU A 26 31.25 -41.39 27.17
CA GLU A 26 30.28 -41.86 26.18
C GLU A 26 28.86 -41.83 26.77
N GLN A 27 27.93 -41.15 26.09
CA GLN A 27 26.52 -41.20 26.46
C GLN A 27 25.90 -42.54 26.01
N PRO A 28 25.25 -43.32 26.88
CA PRO A 28 24.80 -44.66 26.55
C PRO A 28 23.61 -44.64 25.58
N VAL A 29 23.82 -45.06 24.34
CA VAL A 29 22.75 -45.27 23.36
C VAL A 29 21.78 -46.35 23.85
N PRO A 30 20.46 -46.07 23.95
CA PRO A 30 19.48 -47.04 24.42
C PRO A 30 19.32 -48.18 23.40
N LYS A 31 19.64 -49.41 23.82
CA LYS A 31 19.49 -50.63 23.00
C LYS A 31 18.01 -50.93 22.74
N VAL A 32 17.46 -50.43 21.64
CA VAL A 32 16.15 -50.83 21.14
C VAL A 32 16.14 -52.35 20.85
N LYS A 33 15.29 -53.08 21.58
CA LYS A 33 15.13 -54.53 21.40
C LYS A 33 14.44 -54.78 20.06
N LYS A 34 15.04 -55.63 19.21
CA LYS A 34 14.37 -56.13 18.00
C LYS A 34 13.16 -56.97 18.43
N LEU A 35 11.96 -56.50 18.11
CA LEU A 35 10.74 -57.31 18.20
C LEU A 35 10.31 -57.73 16.79
N ALA A 36 9.76 -58.93 16.66
CA ALA A 36 9.49 -59.55 15.36
C ALA A 36 8.36 -58.85 14.61
N VAL A 37 8.46 -58.84 13.28
CA VAL A 37 7.35 -58.45 12.40
C VAL A 37 6.30 -59.55 12.44
N LEU A 38 5.08 -59.22 12.84
CA LEU A 38 3.89 -60.00 12.55
C LEU A 38 2.92 -59.12 11.76
N ALA A 39 2.63 -59.50 10.53
CA ALA A 39 1.75 -58.74 9.66
C ALA A 39 0.29 -58.98 10.07
N PHE A 40 -0.45 -57.91 10.38
CA PHE A 40 -1.91 -57.93 10.36
C PHE A 40 -2.42 -56.86 9.40
N LEU A 41 -3.00 -57.31 8.30
CA LEU A 41 -3.39 -56.47 7.17
C LEU A 41 -4.83 -55.98 7.34
N LEU A 42 -5.01 -54.76 7.85
CA LEU A 42 -6.21 -53.99 7.54
C LEU A 42 -5.94 -52.48 7.53
N ALA A 43 -6.33 -51.82 6.45
CA ALA A 43 -6.14 -50.38 6.30
C ALA A 43 -7.18 -49.62 7.13
N PHE A 44 -6.73 -48.95 8.20
CA PHE A 44 -7.47 -47.87 8.83
C PHE A 44 -6.80 -46.50 8.61
N LEU A 45 -6.43 -46.28 7.34
CA LEU A 45 -6.33 -44.95 6.75
C LEU A 45 -7.73 -44.32 6.73
N LEU A 46 -8.21 -43.89 7.90
CA LEU A 46 -9.34 -42.97 7.97
C LEU A 46 -8.96 -41.74 7.12
N PRO A 47 -9.76 -41.37 6.12
CA PRO A 47 -9.54 -40.11 5.43
C PRO A 47 -9.75 -39.00 6.44
N VAL A 48 -8.66 -38.39 6.91
CA VAL A 48 -8.67 -37.13 7.66
C VAL A 48 -9.30 -36.11 6.74
N SER A 49 -10.61 -36.00 6.87
CA SER A 49 -11.46 -35.26 5.94
C SER A 49 -11.25 -33.78 6.26
N PHE A 50 -10.26 -33.19 5.60
CA PHE A 50 -10.00 -31.76 5.62
C PHE A 50 -11.22 -31.03 5.04
N ALA A 51 -12.22 -30.81 5.90
CA ALA A 51 -13.44 -30.09 5.59
C ALA A 51 -13.04 -28.75 4.97
N LEU A 52 -13.38 -28.57 3.69
CA LEU A 52 -12.83 -27.51 2.85
C LEU A 52 -13.09 -26.15 3.49
N ALA A 53 -12.05 -25.55 4.07
CA ALA A 53 -12.21 -24.50 5.05
C ALA A 53 -12.85 -23.26 4.41
N LYS A 54 -14.11 -22.99 4.79
CA LYS A 54 -14.99 -22.06 4.07
C LYS A 54 -14.39 -20.65 4.04
N SER A 55 -13.91 -20.22 2.88
CA SER A 55 -13.30 -18.92 2.72
C SER A 55 -14.33 -17.84 2.39
N GLY A 56 -14.04 -16.61 2.81
CA GLY A 56 -14.80 -15.42 2.44
C GLY A 56 -13.88 -14.26 2.07
N LYS A 57 -14.39 -13.29 1.32
CA LYS A 57 -13.68 -12.06 0.96
C LYS A 57 -14.26 -10.84 1.65
N VAL A 58 -13.39 -9.99 2.16
CA VAL A 58 -13.76 -8.77 2.87
C VAL A 58 -14.31 -7.72 1.90
N THR A 59 -15.50 -7.18 2.17
CA THR A 59 -16.20 -6.20 1.32
C THR A 59 -16.17 -4.77 1.87
N ALA A 60 -15.59 -4.56 3.06
CA ALA A 60 -15.41 -3.24 3.68
C ALA A 60 -13.99 -2.70 3.51
N SER A 61 -13.86 -1.39 3.27
CA SER A 61 -12.56 -0.70 3.11
C SER A 61 -11.62 -0.80 4.32
N SER A 62 -12.17 -1.05 5.50
CA SER A 62 -11.45 -1.44 6.71
C SER A 62 -12.40 -2.25 7.58
N LEU A 63 -11.97 -3.42 8.04
CA LEU A 63 -12.76 -4.33 8.88
C LEU A 63 -11.93 -4.74 10.11
N ASN A 64 -12.45 -4.46 11.30
CA ASN A 64 -11.79 -4.80 12.55
C ASN A 64 -12.03 -6.28 12.89
N ILE A 65 -10.95 -7.01 13.17
CA ILE A 65 -10.99 -8.32 13.84
C ILE A 65 -11.08 -8.05 15.34
N ARG A 66 -12.08 -8.60 16.02
CA ARG A 66 -12.32 -8.38 17.46
C ARG A 66 -12.12 -9.64 18.29
N GLN A 67 -11.81 -9.48 19.57
CA GLN A 67 -11.54 -10.61 20.48
C GLN A 67 -12.80 -11.44 20.81
N LYS A 68 -13.97 -10.79 20.87
CA LYS A 68 -15.30 -11.40 21.10
C LYS A 68 -16.28 -10.96 20.00
N ALA A 69 -17.40 -11.67 19.88
CA ALA A 69 -18.48 -11.41 18.92
C ALA A 69 -19.37 -10.20 19.31
N SER A 70 -18.76 -9.03 19.54
CA SER A 70 -19.43 -7.78 19.92
C SER A 70 -18.73 -6.56 19.31
N SER A 71 -19.49 -5.50 19.00
CA SER A 71 -18.94 -4.22 18.54
C SER A 71 -18.15 -3.48 19.62
N GLU A 72 -18.34 -3.82 20.89
CA GLU A 72 -17.66 -3.17 22.03
C GLU A 72 -16.43 -3.96 22.49
N SER A 73 -16.12 -5.09 21.84
CA SER A 73 -14.93 -5.90 22.15
C SER A 73 -13.66 -5.33 21.53
N ASP A 74 -12.53 -5.50 22.23
CA ASP A 74 -11.20 -5.09 21.78
C ASP A 74 -10.85 -5.53 20.35
N VAL A 75 -10.16 -4.65 19.63
CA VAL A 75 -9.72 -4.86 18.25
C VAL A 75 -8.32 -5.45 18.26
N ILE A 76 -8.21 -6.69 17.77
CA ILE A 76 -6.97 -7.50 17.77
C ILE A 76 -6.35 -7.66 16.37
N GLY A 77 -6.88 -6.94 15.38
CA GLY A 77 -6.36 -6.93 14.01
C GLY A 77 -7.28 -6.16 13.05
N HIS A 78 -6.81 -5.97 11.82
CA HIS A 78 -7.56 -5.28 10.76
C HIS A 78 -7.42 -6.01 9.42
N LEU A 79 -8.47 -5.90 8.60
CA LEU A 79 -8.56 -6.43 7.24
C LEU A 79 -9.04 -5.34 6.28
N ARG A 80 -8.81 -5.54 4.97
CA ARG A 80 -9.05 -4.58 3.88
C ARG A 80 -9.95 -5.17 2.80
N GLU A 81 -10.59 -4.29 2.03
CA GLU A 81 -11.45 -4.63 0.88
C GLU A 81 -10.70 -5.54 -0.11
N GLY A 82 -11.15 -6.79 -0.27
CA GLY A 82 -10.54 -7.82 -1.11
C GLY A 82 -9.77 -8.93 -0.36
N ASP A 83 -9.39 -8.72 0.90
CA ASP A 83 -8.66 -9.72 1.70
C ASP A 83 -9.46 -11.02 1.83
N THR A 84 -8.78 -12.16 1.75
CA THR A 84 -9.40 -13.49 1.96
C THR A 84 -9.25 -13.91 3.41
N VAL A 85 -10.33 -14.39 4.02
CA VAL A 85 -10.35 -14.95 5.39
C VAL A 85 -10.84 -16.38 5.38
N THR A 86 -10.30 -17.22 6.26
CA THR A 86 -10.83 -18.56 6.53
C THR A 86 -11.88 -18.47 7.64
N ILE A 87 -13.13 -18.81 7.36
CA ILE A 87 -14.21 -18.83 8.35
C ILE A 87 -14.12 -20.14 9.13
N LYS A 88 -13.91 -20.03 10.45
CA LYS A 88 -13.83 -21.15 11.39
C LYS A 88 -15.17 -21.43 12.07
N ASP A 89 -16.02 -20.42 12.25
CA ASP A 89 -17.33 -20.53 12.91
C ASP A 89 -18.27 -19.35 12.53
N SER A 90 -19.58 -19.49 12.76
CA SER A 90 -20.64 -18.59 12.31
C SER A 90 -21.79 -18.52 13.34
N SER A 91 -21.80 -17.47 14.18
CA SER A 91 -22.85 -17.26 15.19
C SER A 91 -23.46 -15.85 15.10
N GLY A 92 -24.80 -15.77 15.16
CA GLY A 92 -25.55 -14.50 15.03
C GLY A 92 -25.10 -13.67 13.83
N SER A 93 -24.76 -12.40 14.07
CA SER A 93 -24.24 -11.45 13.07
C SER A 93 -22.72 -11.53 12.83
N TRP A 94 -22.02 -12.55 13.35
CA TRP A 94 -20.56 -12.65 13.35
C TRP A 94 -20.01 -13.93 12.71
N TYR A 95 -18.88 -13.81 12.02
CA TYR A 95 -18.01 -14.93 11.69
C TYR A 95 -16.79 -14.93 12.61
N LYS A 96 -16.42 -16.09 13.13
CA LYS A 96 -15.08 -16.34 13.67
C LYS A 96 -14.17 -16.66 12.49
N VAL A 97 -13.14 -15.86 12.28
CA VAL A 97 -12.28 -15.94 11.10
C VAL A 97 -10.81 -16.05 11.50
N SER A 98 -9.99 -16.50 10.56
CA SER A 98 -8.55 -16.46 10.67
C SER A 98 -7.92 -15.95 9.37
N ALA A 99 -6.95 -15.05 9.52
CA ALA A 99 -6.21 -14.40 8.45
C ALA A 99 -4.90 -13.85 9.02
N GLY A 100 -3.78 -14.00 8.30
CA GLY A 100 -2.48 -13.48 8.74
C GLY A 100 -1.98 -14.02 10.10
N GLY A 101 -2.40 -15.22 10.50
CA GLY A 101 -2.12 -15.80 11.82
C GLY A 101 -3.12 -15.40 12.92
N THR A 102 -3.69 -14.19 12.86
CA THR A 102 -4.74 -13.75 13.78
C THR A 102 -5.98 -14.65 13.67
N THR A 103 -6.65 -14.91 14.79
CA THR A 103 -7.99 -15.52 14.84
C THR A 103 -8.89 -14.67 15.74
N GLY A 104 -10.09 -14.32 15.27
CA GLY A 104 -11.04 -13.47 16.00
C GLY A 104 -12.36 -13.29 15.25
N TYR A 105 -13.18 -12.33 15.66
CA TYR A 105 -14.55 -12.15 15.15
C TYR A 105 -14.69 -10.93 14.22
N VAL A 106 -15.47 -11.09 13.15
CA VAL A 106 -15.82 -10.03 12.19
C VAL A 106 -17.30 -10.06 11.84
N ALA A 107 -17.91 -8.91 11.55
CA ALA A 107 -19.34 -8.84 11.24
C ALA A 107 -19.66 -9.41 9.85
N LYS A 108 -20.65 -10.32 9.76
CA LYS A 108 -20.99 -11.08 8.54
C LYS A 108 -21.26 -10.20 7.32
N LYS A 109 -21.93 -9.05 7.51
CA LYS A 109 -22.25 -8.08 6.44
C LYS A 109 -21.04 -7.52 5.67
N TYR A 110 -19.82 -7.75 6.17
CA TYR A 110 -18.58 -7.32 5.54
C TYR A 110 -17.73 -8.48 4.98
N ILE A 111 -18.27 -9.71 4.92
CA ILE A 111 -17.63 -10.90 4.36
C ILE A 111 -18.54 -11.52 3.30
N SER A 112 -18.14 -11.45 2.03
CA SER A 112 -18.76 -12.21 0.93
C SER A 112 -18.24 -13.64 0.94
N VAL A 113 -19.12 -14.61 1.20
CA VAL A 113 -18.82 -16.03 0.97
C VAL A 113 -19.29 -16.43 -0.43
N GLY A 114 -18.43 -17.10 -1.18
CA GLY A 114 -18.83 -17.70 -2.45
C GLY A 114 -19.74 -18.89 -2.20
N SER A 115 -20.94 -18.89 -2.80
CA SER A 115 -21.78 -20.10 -2.84
C SER A 115 -21.12 -21.14 -3.75
N SER A 116 -20.66 -22.24 -3.15
CA SER A 116 -20.10 -23.37 -3.88
C SER A 116 -21.21 -24.10 -4.65
N SER A 117 -21.30 -23.84 -5.95
CA SER A 117 -21.96 -24.72 -6.92
C SER A 117 -20.92 -25.17 -7.94
N GLY A 118 -20.94 -26.44 -8.30
CA GLY A 118 -19.89 -27.09 -9.07
C GLY A 118 -19.83 -26.59 -10.52
N SER A 119 -18.61 -26.45 -11.06
CA SER A 119 -18.45 -26.29 -12.50
C SER A 119 -18.54 -27.66 -13.19
N SER A 120 -19.63 -27.89 -13.91
CA SER A 120 -19.70 -28.85 -15.01
C SER A 120 -19.96 -28.07 -16.30
N SER A 121 -19.48 -28.59 -17.43
CA SER A 121 -19.36 -27.79 -18.65
C SER A 121 -20.19 -28.34 -19.82
N LYS A 122 -20.74 -27.38 -20.59
CA LYS A 122 -21.10 -27.47 -22.02
C LYS A 122 -22.47 -28.09 -22.39
N SER A 123 -23.10 -27.41 -23.35
CA SER A 123 -24.20 -27.86 -24.22
C SER A 123 -25.60 -28.03 -23.63
N SER A 124 -26.41 -26.97 -23.77
CA SER A 124 -27.51 -27.05 -24.74
C SER A 124 -27.78 -25.66 -25.34
N LYS A 125 -28.41 -25.61 -26.51
CA LYS A 125 -28.79 -24.39 -27.24
C LYS A 125 -30.31 -24.35 -27.34
N SER A 126 -30.95 -23.44 -26.63
CA SER A 126 -32.33 -23.03 -26.91
C SER A 126 -32.52 -21.54 -26.67
N SER A 127 -33.41 -20.94 -27.45
CA SER A 127 -33.66 -19.50 -27.49
C SER A 127 -35.05 -19.18 -26.97
N SER A 128 -35.14 -18.42 -25.88
CA SER A 128 -36.37 -17.73 -25.49
C SER A 128 -36.06 -16.42 -24.79
N SER A 129 -36.30 -15.32 -25.51
CA SER A 129 -36.79 -14.07 -24.92
C SER A 129 -38.00 -14.35 -24.01
N SER A 130 -38.28 -13.61 -22.93
CA SER A 130 -37.59 -12.43 -22.37
C SER A 130 -38.17 -12.09 -21.00
N SER A 131 -37.40 -11.41 -20.15
CA SER A 131 -37.84 -10.10 -19.66
C SER A 131 -36.66 -9.26 -19.19
N SER A 132 -36.68 -7.97 -19.49
CA SER A 132 -35.61 -7.02 -19.19
C SER A 132 -35.84 -6.29 -17.86
N SER A 133 -34.99 -6.50 -16.87
CA SER A 133 -34.79 -5.54 -15.77
C SER A 133 -33.48 -4.78 -15.99
N SER A 134 -33.55 -3.76 -16.85
CA SER A 134 -32.39 -2.97 -17.30
C SER A 134 -31.87 -2.01 -16.22
N SER A 135 -31.19 -2.55 -15.21
CA SER A 135 -30.33 -1.80 -14.28
C SER A 135 -29.07 -1.31 -15.01
N GLY A 136 -29.27 -0.38 -15.94
CA GLY A 136 -28.34 -0.10 -17.03
C GLY A 136 -27.03 0.53 -16.59
N GLY A 137 -25.92 -0.14 -16.91
CA GLY A 137 -24.56 0.44 -16.97
C GLY A 137 -23.95 0.95 -15.66
N THR A 138 -24.63 0.80 -14.52
CA THR A 138 -24.08 1.14 -13.21
C THR A 138 -23.01 0.14 -12.79
N CYS A 139 -21.91 0.63 -12.22
CA CYS A 139 -20.85 -0.22 -11.69
C CYS A 139 -20.02 0.47 -10.59
N ALA A 140 -19.38 -0.32 -9.75
CA ALA A 140 -18.72 0.05 -8.51
C ALA A 140 -17.39 -0.70 -8.32
N PRO A 141 -16.55 -0.30 -7.36
CA PRO A 141 -15.29 -0.99 -7.05
C PRO A 141 -15.46 -2.49 -6.83
N GLY A 142 -14.62 -3.28 -7.51
CA GLY A 142 -14.71 -4.74 -7.51
C GLY A 142 -15.50 -5.34 -8.68
N ASP A 143 -16.38 -4.56 -9.34
CA ASP A 143 -17.14 -5.04 -10.49
C ASP A 143 -16.23 -5.32 -11.70
N LYS A 144 -16.69 -6.22 -12.57
CA LYS A 144 -16.00 -6.63 -13.80
C LYS A 144 -16.94 -6.67 -14.99
N GLY A 145 -16.41 -6.49 -16.21
CA GLY A 145 -17.09 -6.80 -17.46
C GLY A 145 -17.46 -5.59 -18.33
N SER A 146 -18.47 -5.77 -19.19
CA SER A 146 -18.81 -4.85 -20.29
C SER A 146 -19.25 -3.45 -19.82
N ALA A 147 -20.03 -3.35 -18.74
CA ALA A 147 -20.42 -2.07 -18.14
C ALA A 147 -19.19 -1.25 -17.71
N VAL A 148 -18.25 -1.91 -17.02
CA VAL A 148 -16.98 -1.29 -16.59
C VAL A 148 -16.14 -0.85 -17.79
N LYS A 149 -16.03 -1.68 -18.83
CA LYS A 149 -15.34 -1.30 -20.10
C LYS A 149 -15.95 -0.05 -20.71
N SER A 150 -17.28 0.07 -20.73
CA SER A 150 -17.97 1.25 -21.26
C SER A 150 -17.70 2.51 -20.43
N VAL A 151 -17.73 2.39 -19.10
CA VAL A 151 -17.36 3.48 -18.18
C VAL A 151 -15.89 3.90 -18.35
N GLN A 152 -14.95 2.94 -18.41
CA GLN A 152 -13.52 3.19 -18.65
C GLN A 152 -13.30 3.89 -20.00
N LYS A 153 -13.91 3.42 -21.09
CA LYS A 153 -13.86 4.07 -22.41
C LYS A 153 -14.32 5.52 -22.34
N ARG A 154 -15.48 5.78 -21.71
CA ARG A 154 -16.04 7.13 -21.63
C ARG A 154 -15.18 8.05 -20.77
N LEU A 155 -14.74 7.60 -19.60
CA LEU A 155 -13.80 8.35 -18.75
C LEU A 155 -12.48 8.65 -19.47
N LYS A 156 -11.95 7.71 -20.26
CA LYS A 156 -10.74 7.90 -21.08
C LYS A 156 -10.96 8.96 -22.18
N SER A 157 -12.09 8.88 -22.91
CA SER A 157 -12.46 9.90 -23.92
C SER A 157 -12.71 11.31 -23.34
N LEU A 158 -13.04 11.39 -22.04
CA LEU A 158 -13.22 12.64 -21.30
C LEU A 158 -11.94 13.10 -20.56
N GLY A 159 -10.83 12.36 -20.67
CA GLY A 159 -9.53 12.70 -20.07
C GLY A 159 -9.39 12.42 -18.56
N TYR A 160 -10.25 11.58 -17.97
CA TYR A 160 -10.22 11.21 -16.56
C TYR A 160 -9.49 9.89 -16.27
N TYR A 161 -9.32 9.03 -17.27
CA TYR A 161 -8.77 7.68 -17.09
C TYR A 161 -7.66 7.38 -18.10
N THR A 162 -6.42 7.22 -17.63
CA THR A 162 -5.26 6.93 -18.48
C THR A 162 -5.00 5.43 -18.65
N GLY A 163 -5.52 4.58 -17.75
CA GLY A 163 -5.29 3.13 -17.73
C GLY A 163 -5.89 2.36 -18.92
N SER A 164 -5.66 1.04 -18.91
CA SER A 164 -6.18 0.10 -19.91
C SER A 164 -7.69 -0.10 -19.78
N VAL A 165 -8.38 -0.35 -20.89
CA VAL A 165 -9.81 -0.72 -20.88
C VAL A 165 -9.93 -2.24 -20.66
N ASP A 166 -9.45 -2.69 -19.50
CA ASP A 166 -9.43 -4.09 -19.08
C ASP A 166 -10.82 -4.63 -18.71
N GLY A 167 -11.72 -3.76 -18.25
CA GLY A 167 -13.03 -4.09 -17.72
C GLY A 167 -13.06 -4.39 -16.22
N ASP A 168 -12.01 -4.04 -15.49
CA ASP A 168 -11.91 -4.20 -14.04
C ASP A 168 -12.13 -2.86 -13.33
N TYR A 169 -13.07 -2.80 -12.38
CA TYR A 169 -13.29 -1.59 -11.58
C TYR A 169 -12.26 -1.56 -10.42
N GLY A 170 -10.99 -1.51 -10.80
CA GLY A 170 -9.86 -1.32 -9.90
C GLY A 170 -9.72 0.14 -9.42
N ASN A 171 -8.66 0.41 -8.67
CA ASN A 171 -8.45 1.71 -8.04
C ASN A 171 -8.35 2.87 -9.06
N GLY A 172 -7.74 2.65 -10.22
CA GLY A 172 -7.67 3.66 -11.29
C GLY A 172 -9.06 4.09 -11.80
N THR A 173 -9.97 3.12 -12.01
CA THR A 173 -11.36 3.36 -12.40
C THR A 173 -12.11 4.11 -11.29
N LYS A 174 -11.91 3.71 -10.01
CA LYS A 174 -12.46 4.36 -8.80
C LYS A 174 -12.01 5.82 -8.67
N THR A 175 -10.74 6.15 -8.95
CA THR A 175 -10.22 7.53 -8.98
C THR A 175 -10.86 8.33 -10.11
N ALA A 176 -10.81 7.83 -11.35
CA ALA A 176 -11.36 8.52 -12.52
C ALA A 176 -12.84 8.88 -12.37
N VAL A 177 -13.65 7.98 -11.78
CA VAL A 177 -15.07 8.25 -11.48
C VAL A 177 -15.23 9.37 -10.45
N LYS A 178 -14.41 9.42 -9.39
CA LYS A 178 -14.46 10.51 -8.39
C LYS A 178 -14.11 11.87 -8.99
N ASP A 179 -13.08 11.93 -9.84
CA ASP A 179 -12.66 13.18 -10.45
C ASP A 179 -13.64 13.67 -11.53
N PHE A 180 -14.24 12.74 -12.27
CA PHE A 180 -15.39 13.03 -13.13
C PHE A 180 -16.58 13.58 -12.32
N GLN A 181 -17.00 12.89 -11.26
CA GLN A 181 -18.13 13.28 -10.39
C GLN A 181 -17.95 14.71 -9.88
N ARG A 182 -16.79 15.00 -9.30
CA ARG A 182 -16.45 16.30 -8.71
C ARG A 182 -16.52 17.45 -9.72
N LYS A 183 -15.87 17.33 -10.88
CA LYS A 183 -15.89 18.39 -11.92
C LYS A 183 -17.33 18.64 -12.43
N ASN A 184 -18.14 17.58 -12.48
CA ASN A 184 -19.49 17.60 -13.02
C ASN A 184 -20.60 17.91 -11.99
N GLY A 185 -20.26 18.18 -10.73
CA GLY A 185 -21.24 18.55 -9.69
C GLY A 185 -22.05 17.37 -9.15
N LEU A 186 -21.43 16.21 -8.98
CA LEU A 186 -22.05 14.98 -8.49
C LEU A 186 -21.40 14.48 -7.20
N ASP A 187 -22.12 13.66 -6.43
CA ASP A 187 -21.62 12.98 -5.23
C ASP A 187 -20.34 12.19 -5.52
N VAL A 188 -19.25 12.51 -4.81
CA VAL A 188 -17.90 11.98 -5.04
C VAL A 188 -17.71 10.58 -4.41
N THR A 189 -18.69 9.70 -4.66
CA THR A 189 -18.78 8.34 -4.14
C THR A 189 -17.67 7.44 -4.69
N GLY A 190 -17.27 7.62 -5.95
CA GLY A 190 -16.44 6.67 -6.69
C GLY A 190 -17.18 5.41 -7.12
N ARG A 191 -18.52 5.44 -7.12
CA ARG A 191 -19.42 4.44 -7.73
C ARG A 191 -20.20 5.10 -8.87
N VAL A 192 -20.34 4.43 -10.01
CA VAL A 192 -21.22 4.89 -11.10
C VAL A 192 -22.65 4.47 -10.80
N ASN A 193 -23.38 5.33 -10.09
CA ASN A 193 -24.84 5.25 -9.98
C ASN A 193 -25.53 5.84 -11.23
N SER A 194 -26.85 5.73 -11.34
CA SER A 194 -27.62 6.16 -12.51
C SER A 194 -27.44 7.65 -12.85
N ALA A 195 -27.33 8.52 -11.83
CA ALA A 195 -27.04 9.95 -12.02
C ALA A 195 -25.63 10.18 -12.61
N THR A 196 -24.62 9.46 -12.09
CA THR A 196 -23.26 9.49 -12.61
C THR A 196 -23.21 9.00 -14.05
N LEU A 197 -23.88 7.88 -14.38
CA LEU A 197 -23.90 7.33 -15.73
C LEU A 197 -24.60 8.27 -16.72
N LYS A 198 -25.78 8.82 -16.35
CA LYS A 198 -26.53 9.80 -17.16
C LYS A 198 -25.65 11.01 -17.48
N LYS A 199 -24.94 11.55 -16.50
CA LYS A 199 -24.04 12.69 -16.70
C LYS A 199 -22.79 12.31 -17.50
N LEU A 200 -22.20 11.13 -17.25
CA LEU A 200 -21.01 10.61 -17.94
C LEU A 200 -21.25 10.45 -19.45
N ASN A 201 -22.42 9.97 -19.84
CA ASN A 201 -22.81 9.77 -21.24
C ASN A 201 -23.40 11.03 -21.91
N SER A 202 -23.79 12.05 -21.15
CA SER A 202 -24.32 13.31 -21.70
C SER A 202 -23.30 14.08 -22.56
N SER A 203 -23.78 14.86 -23.53
CA SER A 203 -22.97 15.80 -24.32
C SER A 203 -22.36 16.90 -23.44
N GLY A 204 -23.14 17.44 -22.49
CA GLY A 204 -22.70 18.39 -21.47
C GLY A 204 -21.82 17.79 -20.36
N ALA A 205 -21.16 16.66 -20.59
CA ALA A 205 -20.15 16.11 -19.70
C ALA A 205 -18.89 16.99 -19.76
N LYS A 206 -18.56 17.68 -18.67
CA LYS A 206 -17.30 18.43 -18.57
C LYS A 206 -16.15 17.43 -18.70
N LYS A 207 -15.27 17.64 -19.68
CA LYS A 207 -13.99 16.92 -19.81
C LYS A 207 -13.05 17.36 -18.69
N SER A 208 -12.05 16.54 -18.38
CA SER A 208 -11.03 16.82 -17.36
C SER A 208 -10.39 18.22 -17.54
N GLY A 209 -9.95 18.51 -18.77
CA GLY A 209 -9.42 19.82 -19.17
C GLY A 209 -10.46 20.91 -19.53
N SER A 210 -11.76 20.61 -19.55
CA SER A 210 -12.78 21.65 -19.83
C SER A 210 -13.05 22.47 -18.57
N SER A 211 -12.40 23.62 -18.46
CA SER A 211 -12.69 24.63 -17.44
C SER A 211 -13.92 25.45 -17.81
N GLY A 212 -15.07 25.08 -17.24
CA GLY A 212 -16.07 26.09 -16.88
C GLY A 212 -15.62 26.71 -15.56
N SER A 213 -15.34 28.02 -15.57
CA SER A 213 -14.98 28.84 -14.42
C SER A 213 -15.97 28.62 -13.25
N SER A 214 -15.54 28.59 -11.99
CA SER A 214 -14.79 29.65 -11.30
C SER A 214 -13.46 29.21 -10.65
N SER A 215 -12.84 30.15 -9.93
CA SER A 215 -11.51 30.11 -9.27
C SER A 215 -10.29 30.01 -10.22
N SER A 216 -9.83 31.18 -10.68
CA SER A 216 -8.41 31.55 -10.90
C SER A 216 -7.47 30.50 -11.52
N SER A 217 -7.42 30.46 -12.86
CA SER A 217 -6.35 29.81 -13.62
C SER A 217 -5.25 30.80 -13.98
N SER A 218 -4.08 30.72 -13.33
CA SER A 218 -2.82 31.23 -13.87
C SER A 218 -2.12 30.12 -14.66
N SER A 219 -2.45 30.00 -15.95
CA SER A 219 -1.83 29.02 -16.85
C SER A 219 -0.65 29.65 -17.59
N GLY A 220 0.53 29.64 -16.97
CA GLY A 220 1.76 30.11 -17.60
C GLY A 220 3.00 29.99 -16.72
N SER A 221 4.00 29.23 -17.19
CA SER A 221 5.38 29.13 -16.70
C SER A 221 5.66 28.63 -15.27
N GLY A 222 6.60 27.68 -15.16
CA GLY A 222 7.57 27.53 -14.05
C GLY A 222 7.11 27.23 -12.61
N GLY A 223 5.82 27.34 -12.29
CA GLY A 223 5.31 27.28 -10.92
C GLY A 223 5.38 25.90 -10.24
N THR A 224 5.34 25.91 -8.90
CA THR A 224 5.25 24.70 -8.08
C THR A 224 3.80 24.33 -7.79
N GLU A 225 3.44 23.06 -8.01
CA GLU A 225 2.09 22.52 -7.91
C GLU A 225 1.79 21.89 -6.54
N ARG A 226 0.55 22.05 -6.05
CA ARG A 226 0.08 21.41 -4.82
C ARG A 226 -0.46 20.00 -5.09
N LEU A 227 0.39 19.00 -4.99
CA LEU A 227 -0.04 17.61 -5.17
C LEU A 227 -0.85 17.11 -3.95
N ASN A 228 -2.14 16.81 -4.13
CA ASN A 228 -2.97 16.21 -3.08
C ASN A 228 -2.90 14.68 -3.16
N TRP A 229 -2.26 14.07 -2.16
CA TRP A 229 -1.86 12.66 -2.19
C TRP A 229 -3.03 11.68 -2.40
N PHE A 230 -4.11 11.82 -1.63
CA PHE A 230 -5.27 10.94 -1.73
C PHE A 230 -6.24 11.34 -2.85
N ASN A 231 -5.87 12.33 -3.67
CA ASN A 231 -6.68 12.87 -4.74
C ASN A 231 -5.95 12.79 -6.09
N GLY A 232 -5.62 11.56 -6.51
CA GLY A 232 -4.86 11.27 -7.72
C GLY A 232 -3.34 11.44 -7.57
N GLY A 233 -2.87 12.26 -6.62
CA GLY A 233 -1.45 12.53 -6.40
C GLY A 233 -0.59 11.28 -6.17
N SER A 234 -1.12 10.27 -5.49
CA SER A 234 -0.45 8.99 -5.27
C SER A 234 -0.17 8.18 -6.55
N ASN A 235 -0.75 8.56 -7.70
CA ASN A 235 -0.53 7.93 -9.00
C ASN A 235 0.46 8.71 -9.90
N ILE A 236 0.78 9.97 -9.59
CA ILE A 236 1.50 10.88 -10.50
C ILE A 236 2.98 10.49 -10.71
N ILE A 237 3.65 10.03 -9.66
CA ILE A 237 5.00 9.48 -9.73
C ILE A 237 4.86 7.96 -9.52
N PRO A 238 4.81 7.12 -10.57
CA PRO A 238 4.55 5.69 -10.40
C PRO A 238 5.67 4.95 -9.65
N LYS A 239 5.37 3.77 -9.10
CA LYS A 239 6.40 2.92 -8.46
C LYS A 239 7.48 2.55 -9.48
N GLY A 240 8.73 2.52 -9.04
CA GLY A 240 9.91 2.34 -9.88
C GLY A 240 10.39 3.59 -10.62
N ALA A 241 9.60 4.68 -10.67
CA ALA A 241 9.97 5.90 -11.37
C ALA A 241 11.12 6.66 -10.68
N THR A 242 12.01 7.21 -11.49
CA THR A 242 13.09 8.10 -11.06
C THR A 242 12.63 9.56 -11.12
N PHE A 243 12.96 10.35 -10.10
CA PHE A 243 12.62 11.77 -9.98
C PHE A 243 13.75 12.54 -9.25
N LYS A 244 13.71 13.87 -9.26
CA LYS A 244 14.68 14.71 -8.53
C LYS A 244 14.01 15.40 -7.34
N VAL A 245 14.77 15.53 -6.24
CA VAL A 245 14.39 16.28 -5.03
C VAL A 245 15.34 17.47 -4.86
N LYS A 246 14.79 18.65 -4.56
CA LYS A 246 15.53 19.85 -4.14
C LYS A 246 15.16 20.19 -2.71
N ASP A 247 16.14 20.26 -1.81
CA ASP A 247 15.93 20.83 -0.47
C ASP A 247 15.93 22.35 -0.54
N ILE A 248 14.84 22.98 -0.07
CA ILE A 248 14.64 24.43 -0.22
C ILE A 248 15.67 25.21 0.61
N LYS A 249 16.01 24.76 1.82
CA LYS A 249 16.94 25.51 2.71
C LYS A 249 18.40 25.47 2.24
N THR A 250 18.84 24.42 1.54
CA THR A 250 20.24 24.26 1.13
C THR A 250 20.46 24.33 -0.38
N GLY A 251 19.39 24.39 -1.18
CA GLY A 251 19.44 24.35 -2.65
C GLY A 251 19.92 23.01 -3.22
N LYS A 252 20.38 22.05 -2.40
CA LYS A 252 20.97 20.78 -2.84
C LYS A 252 19.93 19.92 -3.56
N ILE A 253 20.31 19.42 -4.73
CA ILE A 253 19.49 18.54 -5.57
C ILE A 253 20.09 17.13 -5.56
N PHE A 254 19.24 16.12 -5.38
CA PHE A 254 19.61 14.71 -5.45
C PHE A 254 18.52 13.89 -6.18
N THR A 255 18.93 12.75 -6.74
CA THR A 255 18.07 11.87 -7.54
C THR A 255 17.54 10.72 -6.69
N CYS A 256 16.26 10.39 -6.84
CA CYS A 256 15.58 9.33 -6.09
C CYS A 256 14.81 8.40 -7.03
N LYS A 257 14.55 7.18 -6.55
CA LYS A 257 13.60 6.23 -7.14
C LYS A 257 12.43 6.05 -6.17
N ARG A 258 11.19 5.97 -6.69
CA ARG A 258 10.04 5.58 -5.87
C ARG A 258 10.05 4.07 -5.64
N TRP A 259 10.13 3.63 -4.39
CA TRP A 259 9.97 2.23 -4.02
C TRP A 259 8.48 1.88 -3.83
N SER A 260 7.82 2.52 -2.85
CA SER A 260 6.47 2.12 -2.42
C SER A 260 5.55 3.31 -2.15
N GLY A 261 4.78 3.31 -1.06
CA GLY A 261 3.95 4.43 -0.64
C GLY A 261 2.45 4.19 -0.75
N TYR A 262 1.78 4.14 0.40
CA TYR A 262 0.31 4.14 0.54
C TYR A 262 -0.20 5.43 1.20
N ASN A 263 0.33 5.77 2.38
CA ASN A 263 -0.04 6.99 3.12
C ASN A 263 0.69 8.25 2.62
N HIS A 264 1.85 8.07 2.00
CA HIS A 264 2.77 9.04 1.42
C HIS A 264 3.67 8.30 0.41
N LEU A 265 4.66 8.95 -0.20
CA LEU A 265 5.59 8.31 -1.15
C LEU A 265 6.83 7.77 -0.40
N ASP A 266 7.13 6.48 -0.55
CA ASP A 266 8.36 5.88 -0.02
C ASP A 266 9.44 5.86 -1.11
N ALA A 267 10.61 6.42 -0.83
CA ALA A 267 11.68 6.66 -1.80
C ALA A 267 13.08 6.23 -1.33
N GLU A 268 13.96 5.94 -2.27
CA GLU A 268 15.38 5.65 -2.02
C GLU A 268 16.24 6.62 -2.86
N PRO A 269 17.37 7.13 -2.35
CA PRO A 269 18.37 7.80 -3.19
C PRO A 269 18.86 6.83 -4.27
N LEU A 270 18.97 7.33 -5.51
CA LEU A 270 19.27 6.47 -6.66
C LEU A 270 20.71 5.94 -6.66
N THR A 271 21.64 6.69 -6.08
CA THR A 271 23.08 6.39 -6.09
C THR A 271 23.73 6.74 -4.75
N SER A 272 24.90 6.17 -4.47
CA SER A 272 25.71 6.54 -3.29
C SER A 272 26.19 8.00 -3.31
N SER A 273 26.22 8.66 -4.47
CA SER A 273 26.42 10.11 -4.60
C SER A 273 25.19 10.89 -4.12
N ASP A 274 23.99 10.48 -4.52
CA ASP A 274 22.74 11.09 -4.07
C ASP A 274 22.49 10.88 -2.56
N THR A 275 22.86 9.71 -2.03
CA THR A 275 22.92 9.43 -0.58
C THR A 275 23.84 10.39 0.16
N LYS A 276 25.07 10.61 -0.33
CA LYS A 276 26.01 11.57 0.27
C LYS A 276 25.45 13.00 0.24
N LYS A 277 24.80 13.41 -0.85
CA LYS A 277 24.10 14.71 -0.93
C LYS A 277 23.00 14.80 0.12
N MET A 278 22.14 13.78 0.22
CA MET A 278 21.04 13.73 1.19
C MET A 278 21.54 13.80 2.65
N LEU A 279 22.59 13.04 2.98
CA LEU A 279 23.26 13.15 4.29
C LEU A 279 23.76 14.58 4.54
N SER A 280 24.41 15.21 3.56
CA SER A 280 24.91 16.60 3.65
C SER A 280 23.83 17.69 3.72
N ILE A 281 22.54 17.34 3.62
CA ILE A 281 21.41 18.26 3.87
C ILE A 281 21.09 18.31 5.37
N TYR A 282 21.35 17.22 6.10
CA TYR A 282 21.03 17.04 7.52
C TYR A 282 22.25 17.01 8.45
N GLY A 283 23.43 16.64 7.95
CA GLY A 283 24.65 16.36 8.74
C GLY A 283 24.69 14.96 9.33
N HIS A 284 23.54 14.41 9.72
CA HIS A 284 23.34 13.06 10.24
C HIS A 284 21.94 12.55 9.82
N TRP A 285 21.68 11.24 9.85
CA TRP A 285 20.36 10.69 9.56
C TRP A 285 19.32 11.18 10.59
N SER A 286 18.17 11.69 10.12
CA SER A 286 17.27 12.47 10.98
C SER A 286 15.81 12.50 10.54
N TRP A 287 14.89 12.30 11.49
CA TRP A 287 13.45 12.43 11.30
C TRP A 287 12.94 13.88 11.10
N LYS A 288 13.84 14.87 11.12
CA LYS A 288 13.50 16.29 10.99
C LYS A 288 12.79 16.57 9.65
N ARG A 289 11.60 17.16 9.73
CA ARG A 289 10.82 17.56 8.55
C ARG A 289 11.52 18.70 7.83
N ARG A 290 11.54 18.66 6.50
CA ARG A 290 12.06 19.72 5.63
C ARG A 290 11.08 20.02 4.50
N ALA A 291 11.06 21.25 4.03
CA ALA A 291 10.32 21.68 2.84
C ALA A 291 11.16 21.38 1.59
N ILE A 292 10.57 20.71 0.60
CA ILE A 292 11.26 20.27 -0.61
C ILE A 292 10.41 20.49 -1.86
N LEU A 293 11.08 20.55 -3.00
CA LEU A 293 10.45 20.44 -4.31
C LEU A 293 10.78 19.07 -4.92
N VAL A 294 9.80 18.47 -5.60
CA VAL A 294 9.93 17.21 -6.32
C VAL A 294 9.69 17.45 -7.81
N LYS A 295 10.69 17.23 -8.65
CA LYS A 295 10.57 17.39 -10.11
C LYS A 295 10.47 16.05 -10.81
N TYR A 296 9.38 15.87 -11.56
CA TYR A 296 9.06 14.66 -12.32
C TYR A 296 8.26 15.02 -13.57
N ASN A 297 8.63 14.43 -14.72
CA ASN A 297 7.96 14.60 -16.01
C ASN A 297 7.67 16.08 -16.39
N GLY A 298 8.65 16.97 -16.22
CA GLY A 298 8.51 18.42 -16.46
C GLY A 298 7.93 19.22 -15.29
N HIS A 299 6.96 18.64 -14.57
CA HIS A 299 6.27 19.25 -13.44
C HIS A 299 7.13 19.37 -12.17
N VAL A 300 6.74 20.29 -11.28
CA VAL A 300 7.40 20.57 -10.00
C VAL A 300 6.34 20.56 -8.89
N TYR A 301 6.53 19.75 -7.85
CA TYR A 301 5.53 19.54 -6.79
C TYR A 301 6.05 19.97 -5.42
N ALA A 302 5.22 20.68 -4.65
CA ALA A 302 5.49 21.00 -3.26
C ALA A 302 5.34 19.75 -2.38
N ALA A 303 6.39 19.43 -1.63
CA ALA A 303 6.42 18.26 -0.75
C ALA A 303 7.23 18.54 0.54
N SER A 304 7.26 17.55 1.41
CA SER A 304 8.10 17.53 2.60
C SER A 304 8.76 16.16 2.78
N MET A 305 10.03 16.13 3.16
CA MET A 305 10.73 14.87 3.48
C MET A 305 11.18 14.80 4.94
N ASN A 306 11.48 13.58 5.38
CA ASN A 306 12.44 13.34 6.46
C ASN A 306 13.73 12.74 5.86
N GLY A 307 14.79 12.66 6.67
CA GLY A 307 16.11 12.22 6.26
C GLY A 307 16.60 10.96 6.97
N MET A 308 15.69 10.11 7.47
CA MET A 308 16.06 8.89 8.19
C MET A 308 15.90 7.66 7.27
N PRO A 309 16.97 6.87 7.03
CA PRO A 309 16.85 5.53 6.45
C PRO A 309 16.03 4.64 7.39
N HIS A 310 15.04 3.91 6.86
CA HIS A 310 14.25 2.96 7.64
C HIS A 310 13.58 1.90 6.76
N GLY A 311 13.19 0.77 7.38
CA GLY A 311 12.44 -0.30 6.71
C GLY A 311 13.21 -0.97 5.58
N THR A 312 12.51 -1.40 4.53
CA THR A 312 13.11 -2.14 3.41
C THR A 312 13.91 -1.23 2.47
N SER A 313 15.07 -1.70 2.02
CA SER A 313 15.82 -1.18 0.86
C SER A 313 15.57 -2.04 -0.37
N THR A 314 15.57 -1.46 -1.56
CA THR A 314 15.50 -2.16 -2.85
C THR A 314 16.54 -1.72 -3.88
N ILE A 315 17.44 -0.79 -3.54
CA ILE A 315 18.59 -0.41 -4.37
C ILE A 315 19.90 -0.81 -3.68
N GLY A 316 20.48 -1.93 -4.14
CA GLY A 316 21.85 -2.29 -3.76
C GLY A 316 22.86 -1.20 -4.17
N ASN A 317 23.92 -1.03 -3.38
CA ASN A 317 25.06 -0.14 -3.66
C ASN A 317 24.75 1.38 -3.68
N ASN A 318 23.59 1.82 -3.18
CA ASN A 318 23.33 3.24 -2.91
C ASN A 318 23.83 3.72 -1.52
N ASN A 319 24.34 2.81 -0.67
CA ASN A 319 24.78 3.08 0.70
C ASN A 319 23.71 3.73 1.61
N PHE A 320 22.42 3.51 1.34
CA PHE A 320 21.29 4.04 2.11
C PHE A 320 20.42 2.88 2.61
N ASP A 321 20.47 2.62 3.91
CA ASP A 321 19.85 1.44 4.53
C ASP A 321 18.34 1.61 4.77
N GLY A 322 17.55 1.31 3.75
CA GLY A 322 16.09 1.39 3.76
C GLY A 322 15.57 2.40 2.75
N HIS A 323 14.46 3.06 3.10
CA HIS A 323 13.85 4.16 2.34
C HIS A 323 13.64 5.39 3.25
N PHE A 324 13.17 6.50 2.67
CA PHE A 324 12.70 7.68 3.39
C PHE A 324 11.32 8.13 2.89
N CYS A 325 10.62 8.93 3.71
CA CYS A 325 9.26 9.38 3.40
C CYS A 325 9.26 10.73 2.67
N ILE A 326 8.46 10.85 1.60
CA ILE A 326 8.07 12.11 0.96
C ILE A 326 6.56 12.29 1.10
N HIS A 327 6.17 13.31 1.87
CA HIS A 327 4.80 13.70 2.16
C HIS A 327 4.37 14.87 1.28
N PHE A 328 3.29 14.69 0.54
CA PHE A 328 2.62 15.73 -0.23
C PHE A 328 1.42 16.29 0.56
N TYR A 329 0.60 17.15 -0.05
CA TYR A 329 -0.57 17.70 0.61
C TYR A 329 -1.58 16.59 0.97
N LYS A 330 -2.12 16.67 2.20
CA LYS A 330 -2.98 15.67 2.87
C LYS A 330 -2.38 14.26 3.03
N SER A 331 -1.09 14.03 2.75
CA SER A 331 -0.41 12.76 3.09
C SER A 331 -0.46 12.46 4.58
N LYS A 332 -0.42 11.16 4.92
CA LYS A 332 -0.39 10.62 6.28
C LYS A 332 0.96 10.01 6.62
N THR A 333 1.29 9.83 7.90
CA THR A 333 2.47 9.07 8.36
C THR A 333 2.24 7.55 8.28
N HIS A 334 3.31 6.75 8.40
CA HIS A 334 3.17 5.29 8.60
C HIS A 334 2.62 5.01 10.01
N GLY A 335 3.39 5.35 11.05
CA GLY A 335 3.12 4.92 12.43
C GLY A 335 1.79 5.36 13.05
N SER A 336 1.25 6.54 12.71
CA SER A 336 -0.02 7.03 13.29
C SER A 336 -1.19 7.08 12.31
N GLY A 337 -0.98 6.88 11.00
CA GLY A 337 -2.03 6.95 9.98
C GLY A 337 -2.76 8.31 9.89
N LYS A 338 -2.22 9.35 10.53
CA LYS A 338 -2.76 10.72 10.63
C LYS A 338 -1.98 11.67 9.73
N VAL A 339 -2.60 12.79 9.36
CA VAL A 339 -1.94 13.88 8.64
C VAL A 339 -1.07 14.64 9.65
N ASP A 340 0.24 14.71 9.39
CA ASP A 340 1.22 15.36 10.26
C ASP A 340 1.33 16.86 9.93
N SER A 341 1.08 17.72 10.91
CA SER A 341 1.04 19.17 10.73
C SER A 341 2.40 19.76 10.35
N ALA A 342 3.51 19.24 10.88
CA ALA A 342 4.85 19.71 10.54
C ALA A 342 5.19 19.42 9.06
N HIS A 343 4.81 18.25 8.53
CA HIS A 343 4.88 17.95 7.11
C HIS A 343 3.95 18.84 6.27
N GLN A 344 2.71 19.10 6.72
CA GLN A 344 1.82 20.00 5.98
C GLN A 344 2.30 21.46 5.97
N ASN A 345 2.91 21.93 7.05
CA ASN A 345 3.55 23.25 7.11
C ASN A 345 4.75 23.31 6.15
N CYS A 346 5.59 22.27 6.10
CA CYS A 346 6.67 22.18 5.12
C CYS A 346 6.17 22.16 3.66
N VAL A 347 5.06 21.47 3.38
CA VAL A 347 4.38 21.51 2.06
C VAL A 347 3.87 22.92 1.76
N ALA A 348 3.29 23.62 2.74
CA ALA A 348 2.84 25.00 2.58
C ALA A 348 4.00 25.97 2.32
N THR A 349 5.13 25.83 3.03
CA THR A 349 6.36 26.56 2.74
C THR A 349 6.85 26.27 1.31
N ALA A 350 6.82 25.01 0.88
CA ALA A 350 7.31 24.61 -0.44
C ALA A 350 6.50 25.18 -1.62
N MET A 351 5.24 25.56 -1.42
CA MET A 351 4.45 26.26 -2.46
C MET A 351 5.03 27.63 -2.85
N ASN A 352 5.84 28.25 -1.98
CA ASN A 352 6.35 29.61 -2.16
C ASN A 352 7.70 29.64 -2.91
N TYR A 353 8.13 28.52 -3.50
CA TYR A 353 9.44 28.37 -4.16
C TYR A 353 9.29 27.71 -5.53
N SER A 354 10.26 27.96 -6.43
CA SER A 354 10.41 27.32 -7.73
C SER A 354 11.67 26.42 -7.80
N TRP A 355 11.72 25.58 -8.83
CA TRP A 355 12.75 24.54 -9.04
C TRP A 355 14.18 25.10 -9.17
#